data_AF-A0A959YXM0-F1
#
_entry.id   AF-A0A959YXM0-F1
#
_cell.length_a   1.000
_cell.length_b   1.000
_cell.length_c   1.000
_cell.angle_alpha   90.00
_cell.angle_beta   90.00
_cell.angle_gamma   90.00
#
_symmetry.space_group_name_H-M   'P 1'
#
loop_
_entity.id
_entity.type
_entity.pdbx_description
1 polymer ?
#
loop_
_entity_poly.entity_id
_entity_poly.type
_entity_poly.pdbx_seq_one_letter_code
_entity_poly.pdbx_strand_id
1 'polypeptide(L)'
;ASATAIPTSGSFAFPGSNFESEGGTPVVRSTLNVPALPAGAVVTGAELRLFNAVANSPSWRSEIRVSLGGDYVLPVTGPLCTSCSSSGTISPDPVVPLPGYALTGASTIDLLLNESFNDGVNPDGIVGSVELVVFYDVVPSLTWYDAPTGGTNWGSGSPFDPVTAGAVDANVGGTYPFYVEAMLDGCPSTREAAYFYVGNNDLTLTTETDGAGSETTWEIVQQG
;
A
#
# COMPACT_ATOMS: atom_id res chain seq x y z
N ALA A 1 -8.37 -6.45 -17.99
CA ALA A 1 -7.26 -5.83 -17.25
C ALA A 1 -7.44 -6.08 -15.76
N SER A 2 -6.41 -6.50 -15.02
CA SER A 2 -6.44 -6.53 -13.55
C SER A 2 -5.55 -5.43 -13.01
N ALA A 3 -6.01 -4.68 -12.01
CA ALA A 3 -5.15 -3.75 -11.29
C ALA A 3 -4.14 -4.54 -10.47
N THR A 4 -2.85 -4.31 -10.69
CA THR A 4 -1.80 -4.90 -9.87
C THR A 4 -1.56 -4.00 -8.68
N ALA A 5 -1.37 -4.58 -7.50
CA ALA A 5 -0.93 -3.86 -6.31
C ALA A 5 0.40 -3.15 -6.59
N ILE A 6 0.48 -1.87 -6.24
CA ILE A 6 1.69 -1.05 -6.40
C ILE A 6 2.32 -0.91 -5.01
N PRO A 7 3.54 -1.45 -4.80
CA PRO A 7 4.28 -1.23 -3.57
C PRO A 7 4.63 0.25 -3.41
N THR A 8 4.37 0.79 -2.24
CA THR A 8 4.64 2.19 -1.91
C THR A 8 5.00 2.33 -0.42
N SER A 9 5.39 3.53 -0.01
CA SER A 9 5.72 3.83 1.38
C SER A 9 5.32 5.24 1.76
N GLY A 10 4.85 5.41 2.99
CA GLY A 10 4.69 6.70 3.65
C GLY A 10 5.78 6.90 4.70
N SER A 11 6.30 8.11 4.81
CA SER A 11 7.25 8.51 5.85
C SER A 11 6.67 9.67 6.64
N PHE A 12 6.77 9.58 7.97
CA PHE A 12 6.15 10.49 8.91
C PHE A 12 7.15 10.84 10.02
N ALA A 13 7.64 12.08 10.03
CA ALA A 13 8.57 12.54 11.06
C ALA A 13 7.82 12.91 12.34
N PHE A 14 8.31 12.41 13.48
CA PHE A 14 7.81 12.87 14.78
C PHE A 14 8.12 14.37 14.95
N PRO A 15 7.14 15.20 15.38
CA PRO A 15 7.38 16.61 15.63
C PRO A 15 8.46 16.83 16.70
N GLY A 16 9.34 17.81 16.46
CA GLY A 16 10.43 18.16 17.36
C GLY A 16 11.77 17.56 16.94
N SER A 17 12.74 17.64 17.86
CA SER A 17 14.11 17.16 17.66
C SER A 17 14.78 16.97 19.01
N ASN A 18 15.90 16.26 19.05
CA ASN A 18 16.70 16.02 20.26
C ASN A 18 15.84 15.43 21.39
N PHE A 19 15.15 14.34 21.08
CA PHE A 19 14.32 13.65 22.06
C PHE A 19 15.20 13.03 23.14
N GLU A 20 14.97 13.46 24.37
CA GLU A 20 15.74 13.03 25.53
C GLU A 20 15.35 11.61 25.94
N SER A 21 16.34 10.80 26.29
CA SER A 21 16.17 9.52 26.96
C SER A 21 16.67 9.70 28.38
N GLU A 22 15.79 9.48 29.36
CA GLU A 22 16.11 9.63 30.78
C GLU A 22 15.37 8.60 31.60
N GLY A 23 16.03 8.05 32.62
CA GLY A 23 15.38 7.25 33.64
C GLY A 23 14.87 5.88 33.17
N GLY A 24 14.51 5.05 34.15
CA GLY A 24 14.04 3.67 33.93
C GLY A 24 12.61 3.53 33.40
N THR A 25 11.85 4.63 33.32
CA THR A 25 10.43 4.62 32.97
C THR A 25 10.22 5.28 31.60
N PRO A 26 9.50 4.64 30.65
CA PRO A 26 9.10 5.26 29.39
C PRO A 26 8.40 6.62 29.57
N VAL A 27 8.95 7.66 28.94
CA VAL A 27 8.38 9.01 28.91
C VAL A 27 8.00 9.37 27.49
N VAL A 28 6.79 9.90 27.30
CA VAL A 28 6.34 10.43 25.99
C VAL A 28 7.17 11.67 25.65
N ARG A 29 7.88 11.63 24.52
CA ARG A 29 8.74 12.73 24.04
C ARG A 29 8.15 13.47 22.85
N SER A 30 7.30 12.80 22.07
CA SER A 30 6.59 13.41 20.95
C SER A 30 5.34 12.61 20.62
N THR A 31 4.35 13.26 20.04
CA THR A 31 3.12 12.66 19.54
C THR A 31 3.00 12.97 18.06
N LEU A 32 2.94 11.92 17.25
CA LEU A 32 2.80 11.97 15.80
C LEU A 32 1.35 11.70 15.41
N ASN A 33 0.77 12.59 14.62
CA ASN A 33 -0.50 12.33 13.93
C ASN A 33 -0.19 11.79 12.54
N VAL A 34 -0.46 10.50 12.34
CA VAL A 34 -0.32 9.83 11.05
C VAL A 34 -1.62 10.03 10.25
N PRO A 35 -1.57 10.65 9.07
CA PRO A 35 -2.76 10.76 8.22
C PRO A 35 -3.23 9.38 7.76
N ALA A 36 -4.50 9.28 7.36
CA ALA A 36 -5.01 8.04 6.75
C ALA A 36 -4.20 7.69 5.49
N LEU A 37 -3.91 6.40 5.31
CA LEU A 37 -3.33 5.90 4.07
C LEU A 37 -4.35 5.99 2.93
N PRO A 38 -3.91 5.96 1.67
CA PRO A 38 -4.81 5.90 0.51
C PRO A 38 -5.88 4.81 0.64
N ALA A 39 -7.07 5.08 0.11
CA ALA A 39 -8.16 4.13 0.15
C ALA A 39 -7.76 2.81 -0.55
N GLY A 40 -8.02 1.68 0.10
CA GLY A 40 -7.61 0.37 -0.41
C GLY A 40 -6.15 -0.02 -0.15
N ALA A 41 -5.39 0.81 0.58
CA ALA A 41 -4.04 0.46 1.02
C ALA A 41 -4.06 -0.78 1.95
N VAL A 42 -3.13 -1.68 1.73
CA VAL A 42 -2.85 -2.85 2.58
C VAL A 42 -1.44 -2.72 3.12
N VAL A 43 -1.31 -2.52 4.43
CA VAL A 43 0.01 -2.41 5.08
C VAL A 43 0.76 -3.74 4.96
N THR A 44 1.99 -3.67 4.47
CA THR A 44 2.89 -4.82 4.29
C THR A 44 4.03 -4.82 5.32
N GLY A 45 4.29 -3.69 5.97
CA GLY A 45 5.21 -3.58 7.09
C GLY A 45 5.34 -2.15 7.60
N ALA A 46 6.02 -1.98 8.73
CA ALA A 46 6.43 -0.66 9.20
C ALA A 46 7.72 -0.77 10.02
N GLU A 47 8.46 0.33 10.06
CA GLU A 47 9.67 0.47 10.86
C GLU A 47 9.78 1.88 11.44
N LEU A 48 10.45 1.98 12.58
CA LEU A 48 10.83 3.23 13.21
C LEU A 48 12.33 3.45 12.96
N ARG A 49 12.69 4.60 12.39
CA ARG A 49 14.08 5.00 12.14
C ARG A 49 14.48 6.10 13.10
N LEU A 50 15.59 5.91 13.79
CA LEU A 50 16.11 6.85 14.77
C LEU A 50 17.43 7.40 14.24
N PHE A 51 17.56 8.72 14.16
CA PHE A 51 18.73 9.37 13.58
C PHE A 51 19.53 10.12 14.63
N ASN A 52 20.86 10.05 14.51
CA ASN A 52 21.81 10.74 15.37
C ASN A 52 21.58 10.44 16.86
N ALA A 53 21.35 9.16 17.18
CA ALA A 53 21.20 8.74 18.57
C ALA A 53 22.55 8.77 19.29
N VAL A 54 22.62 9.41 20.46
CA VAL A 54 23.83 9.60 21.26
C VAL A 54 23.52 9.29 22.72
N ALA A 55 24.38 8.50 23.38
CA ALA A 55 24.39 8.39 24.84
C ALA A 55 25.41 9.39 25.39
N ASN A 56 24.98 10.20 26.36
CA ASN A 56 25.84 11.15 27.05
C ASN A 56 26.67 10.43 28.12
N SER A 57 27.86 10.94 28.43
CA SER A 57 28.69 10.34 29.49
C SER A 57 28.11 10.67 30.86
N PRO A 58 28.05 9.71 31.82
CA PRO A 58 28.61 8.36 31.79
C PRO A 58 27.69 7.25 31.25
N SER A 59 26.48 7.59 30.80
CA SER A 59 25.47 6.64 30.31
C SER A 59 25.96 5.82 29.11
N TRP A 60 25.47 4.59 28.99
CA TRP A 60 25.90 3.69 27.93
C TRP A 60 24.92 3.67 26.77
N ARG A 61 25.46 3.58 25.55
CA ARG A 61 24.66 3.35 24.33
C ARG A 61 23.80 2.09 24.42
N SER A 62 24.21 1.10 25.21
CA SER A 62 23.42 -0.12 25.49
C SER A 62 22.27 0.08 26.48
N GLU A 63 22.03 1.29 26.95
CA GLU A 63 20.96 1.60 27.92
C GLU A 63 19.78 2.31 27.27
N ILE A 64 19.97 3.00 26.15
CA ILE A 64 18.88 3.67 25.42
C ILE A 64 17.88 2.65 24.86
N ARG A 65 16.58 2.92 25.06
CA ARG A 65 15.43 2.12 24.62
C ARG A 65 14.40 3.03 23.94
N VAL A 66 13.55 2.40 23.13
CA VAL A 66 12.39 3.06 22.55
C VAL A 66 11.14 2.20 22.79
N SER A 67 10.00 2.86 22.86
CA SER A 67 8.68 2.23 22.79
C SER A 67 7.71 3.16 22.08
N LEU A 68 6.56 2.63 21.67
CA LEU A 68 5.48 3.40 21.07
C LEU A 68 4.20 3.21 21.88
N GLY A 69 3.40 4.26 21.97
CA GLY A 69 2.07 4.27 22.56
C GLY A 69 1.03 4.87 21.61
N GLY A 70 -0.21 5.02 22.10
CA GLY A 70 -1.33 5.52 21.30
C GLY A 70 -2.04 4.38 20.56
N ASP A 71 -2.40 4.61 19.29
CA ASP A 71 -3.17 3.66 18.48
C ASP A 71 -2.37 2.41 18.09
N TYR A 72 -1.03 2.49 18.10
CA TYR A 72 -0.15 1.34 18.01
C TYR A 72 0.79 1.31 19.22
N VAL A 73 0.88 0.14 19.86
CA VAL A 73 1.73 -0.06 21.03
C VAL A 73 2.91 -0.96 20.66
N LEU A 74 4.11 -0.41 20.76
CA LEU A 74 5.36 -1.17 20.75
C LEU A 74 5.86 -1.27 22.19
N PRO A 75 5.96 -2.48 22.79
CA PRO A 75 6.61 -2.64 24.08
C PRO A 75 8.03 -2.10 24.08
N VAL A 76 8.56 -1.75 25.26
CA VAL A 76 9.95 -1.30 25.41
C VAL A 76 10.89 -2.29 24.73
N THR A 77 11.69 -1.79 23.80
CA THR A 77 12.62 -2.60 23.02
C THR A 77 13.74 -3.16 23.89
N GLY A 78 14.58 -4.03 23.29
CA GLY A 78 15.95 -4.19 23.77
C GLY A 78 16.79 -2.92 23.54
N PRO A 79 18.09 -2.96 23.87
CA PRO A 79 19.00 -1.86 23.57
C PRO A 79 19.02 -1.48 22.10
N LEU A 80 19.04 -0.17 21.83
CA LEU A 80 19.32 0.32 20.47
C LEU A 80 20.71 -0.10 19.98
N CYS A 81 21.68 -0.30 20.89
CA CYS A 81 22.93 -1.00 20.60
C CYS A 81 23.25 -2.07 21.66
N THR A 82 23.18 -3.34 21.31
CA THR A 82 23.36 -4.45 22.28
C THR A 82 24.79 -4.64 22.78
N SER A 83 25.80 -4.24 22.00
CA SER A 83 27.22 -4.45 22.32
C SER A 83 27.99 -3.18 22.68
N CYS A 84 27.30 -2.05 22.91
CA CYS A 84 27.93 -0.77 23.15
C CYS A 84 27.96 -0.40 24.65
N SER A 85 28.98 -0.85 25.38
CA SER A 85 29.19 -0.54 26.81
C SER A 85 29.98 0.76 27.02
N SER A 86 29.65 1.80 26.26
CA SER A 86 30.27 3.13 26.37
C SER A 86 29.29 4.21 25.92
N SER A 87 29.52 5.44 26.36
CA SER A 87 28.86 6.63 25.79
C SER A 87 29.28 6.89 24.34
N GLY A 88 28.63 7.86 23.70
CA GLY A 88 28.89 8.32 22.34
C GLY A 88 27.74 8.04 21.36
N THR A 89 28.03 8.20 20.06
CA THR A 89 27.05 7.99 18.98
C THR A 89 26.74 6.51 18.76
N ILE A 90 25.46 6.18 18.61
CA ILE A 90 24.98 4.89 18.13
C ILE A 90 25.06 4.92 16.60
N SER A 91 25.88 4.03 16.03
CA SER A 91 26.08 3.93 14.59
C SER A 91 26.13 2.45 14.18
N PRO A 92 25.44 2.05 13.09
CA PRO A 92 24.56 2.87 12.25
C PRO A 92 23.32 3.37 13.01
N ASP A 93 22.61 4.33 12.39
CA ASP A 93 21.33 4.82 12.90
C ASP A 93 20.36 3.64 13.12
N PRO A 94 19.74 3.50 14.30
CA PRO A 94 18.87 2.35 14.59
C PRO A 94 17.62 2.30 13.71
N VAL A 95 17.27 1.08 13.28
CA VAL A 95 16.00 0.76 12.62
C VAL A 95 15.29 -0.31 13.45
N VAL A 96 14.07 0.00 13.90
CA VAL A 96 13.26 -0.86 14.76
C VAL A 96 12.03 -1.34 13.98
N PRO A 97 11.95 -2.64 13.63
CA PRO A 97 10.76 -3.20 12.99
C PRO A 97 9.53 -3.08 13.90
N LEU A 98 8.36 -2.82 13.31
CA LEU A 98 7.09 -2.70 14.02
C LEU A 98 6.17 -3.88 13.68
N PRO A 99 6.34 -5.04 14.35
CA PRO A 99 5.57 -6.24 14.04
C PRO A 99 4.07 -6.01 14.26
N GLY A 100 3.26 -6.46 13.32
CA GLY A 100 1.80 -6.36 13.39
C GLY A 100 1.23 -4.95 13.19
N TYR A 101 2.04 -3.96 12.80
CA TYR A 101 1.53 -2.65 12.43
C TYR A 101 0.59 -2.78 11.22
N ALA A 102 -0.67 -2.38 11.38
CA ALA A 102 -1.73 -2.53 10.37
C ALA A 102 -2.70 -1.35 10.30
N LEU A 103 -2.32 -0.19 10.87
CA LEU A 103 -3.16 1.00 10.87
C LEU A 103 -3.23 1.62 9.47
N THR A 104 -4.45 1.79 8.95
CA THR A 104 -4.72 2.42 7.65
C THR A 104 -5.51 3.73 7.78
N GLY A 105 -6.24 3.91 8.88
CA GLY A 105 -6.93 5.17 9.20
C GLY A 105 -5.98 6.22 9.77
N ALA A 106 -6.49 7.45 9.92
CA ALA A 106 -5.78 8.47 10.68
C ALA A 106 -5.57 7.97 12.12
N SER A 107 -4.36 8.16 12.64
CA SER A 107 -3.97 7.62 13.94
C SER A 107 -3.00 8.55 14.67
N THR A 108 -2.89 8.35 15.98
CA THR A 108 -1.98 9.05 16.86
C THR A 108 -1.01 8.06 17.49
N ILE A 109 0.28 8.28 17.28
CA ILE A 109 1.38 7.46 17.79
C ILE A 109 2.24 8.31 18.73
N ASP A 110 2.46 7.81 19.94
CA ASP A 110 3.36 8.44 20.91
C ASP A 110 4.75 7.80 20.80
N LEU A 111 5.79 8.63 20.70
CA LEU A 111 7.19 8.21 20.86
C LEU A 111 7.54 8.25 22.34
N LEU A 112 7.95 7.11 22.88
CA LEU A 112 8.46 7.01 24.24
C LEU A 112 9.93 6.61 24.23
N LEU A 113 10.72 7.32 25.03
CA LEU A 113 12.13 7.01 25.26
C LEU A 113 12.35 6.79 26.75
N ASN A 114 13.27 5.87 27.03
CA ASN A 114 13.81 5.61 28.36
C ASN A 114 15.15 4.92 28.22
N GLU A 115 15.78 4.74 29.35
CA GLU A 115 16.96 3.90 29.49
C GLU A 115 16.73 2.78 30.50
N SER A 116 17.68 1.86 30.62
CA SER A 116 17.61 0.77 31.61
C SER A 116 18.20 1.12 32.98
N PHE A 117 19.05 2.15 33.09
CA PHE A 117 19.72 2.50 34.34
C PHE A 117 20.01 4.00 34.39
N ASN A 118 19.50 4.67 35.44
CA ASN A 118 19.73 6.10 35.67
C ASN A 118 21.00 6.30 36.50
N ASP A 119 22.03 6.85 35.87
CA ASP A 119 23.33 7.12 36.49
C ASP A 119 23.44 8.53 37.11
N GLY A 120 22.35 9.31 37.04
CA GLY A 120 22.25 10.65 37.60
C GLY A 120 22.60 11.78 36.63
N VAL A 121 22.84 11.47 35.35
CA VAL A 121 22.92 12.48 34.28
C VAL A 121 21.52 12.79 33.74
N ASN A 122 21.35 14.00 33.19
CA ASN A 122 20.11 14.39 32.54
C ASN A 122 20.41 15.38 31.38
N PRO A 123 20.13 15.02 30.11
CA PRO A 123 19.59 13.74 29.67
C PRO A 123 20.68 12.66 29.51
N ASP A 124 20.34 11.40 29.76
CA ASP A 124 21.26 10.26 29.60
C ASP A 124 21.55 9.95 28.12
N GLY A 125 20.58 10.25 27.26
CA GLY A 125 20.77 10.18 25.81
C GLY A 125 19.89 11.14 25.05
N ILE A 126 20.23 11.35 23.79
CA ILE A 126 19.49 12.20 22.85
C ILE A 126 19.30 11.42 21.55
N VAL A 127 18.09 11.44 21.02
CA VAL A 127 17.78 11.00 19.64
C VAL A 127 17.47 12.24 18.82
N GLY A 128 18.32 12.55 17.84
CA GLY A 128 18.22 13.78 17.06
C GLY A 128 16.88 13.94 16.34
N SER A 129 16.44 12.89 15.63
CA SER A 129 15.11 12.82 15.01
C SER A 129 14.61 11.38 14.89
N VAL A 130 13.30 11.22 14.71
CA VAL A 130 12.65 9.92 14.56
C VAL A 130 11.63 9.97 13.42
N GLU A 131 11.61 8.93 12.61
CA GLU A 131 10.70 8.77 11.47
C GLU A 131 9.98 7.42 11.56
N LEU A 132 8.66 7.45 11.42
CA LEU A 132 7.87 6.25 11.15
C LEU A 132 7.80 6.05 9.64
N VAL A 133 8.19 4.87 9.16
CA VAL A 133 8.05 4.47 7.76
C VAL A 133 7.05 3.32 7.69
N VAL A 134 6.00 3.50 6.89
CA VAL A 134 4.96 2.50 6.65
C VAL A 134 5.04 2.04 5.21
N PHE A 135 5.23 0.75 4.99
CA PHE A 135 5.20 0.09 3.69
C PHE A 135 3.80 -0.45 3.45
N TYR A 136 3.24 -0.18 2.27
CA TYR A 136 1.91 -0.66 1.92
C TYR A 136 1.77 -0.88 0.42
N ASP A 137 0.86 -1.76 0.06
CA ASP A 137 0.42 -1.97 -1.31
C ASP A 137 -0.87 -1.19 -1.54
N VAL A 138 -1.00 -0.55 -2.70
CA VAL A 138 -2.25 0.10 -3.11
C VAL A 138 -2.71 -0.41 -4.47
N VAL A 139 -4.01 -0.66 -4.60
CA VAL A 139 -4.61 -1.09 -5.85
C VAL A 139 -5.30 0.13 -6.48
N PRO A 140 -4.86 0.61 -7.66
CA PRO A 140 -5.52 1.73 -8.30
C PRO A 140 -6.95 1.37 -8.68
N SER A 141 -7.84 2.35 -8.61
CA SER A 141 -9.18 2.21 -9.18
C SER A 141 -9.09 2.20 -10.71
N LEU A 142 -9.92 1.38 -11.36
CA LEU A 142 -9.98 1.31 -12.82
C LEU A 142 -11.27 1.96 -13.31
N THR A 143 -11.18 2.76 -14.36
CA THR A 143 -12.33 3.35 -15.05
C THR A 143 -12.25 3.05 -16.55
N TRP A 144 -13.38 2.74 -17.17
CA TRP A 144 -13.45 2.27 -18.56
C TRP A 144 -14.14 3.30 -19.45
N TYR A 145 -13.54 3.55 -20.61
CA TYR A 145 -13.98 4.56 -21.58
C TYR A 145 -14.09 3.98 -22.99
N ASP A 146 -14.86 4.63 -23.86
CA ASP A 146 -14.98 4.30 -25.29
C ASP A 146 -13.98 5.02 -26.21
N ALA A 147 -13.10 5.87 -25.66
CA ALA A 147 -12.10 6.62 -26.41
C ALA A 147 -10.74 6.68 -25.69
N PRO A 148 -9.62 6.79 -26.42
CA PRO A 148 -8.29 6.92 -25.83
C PRO A 148 -8.08 8.25 -25.08
N THR A 149 -8.83 9.29 -25.45
CA THR A 149 -8.92 10.57 -24.75
C THR A 149 -10.37 11.05 -24.77
N GLY A 150 -10.85 11.68 -23.68
CA GLY A 150 -12.25 12.09 -23.58
C GLY A 150 -13.21 10.90 -23.44
N GLY A 151 -14.27 10.86 -24.26
CA GLY A 151 -15.21 9.73 -24.31
C GLY A 151 -16.19 9.63 -23.14
N THR A 152 -17.08 8.66 -23.24
CA THR A 152 -18.06 8.29 -22.20
C THR A 152 -17.43 7.31 -21.23
N ASN A 153 -17.63 7.52 -19.94
CA ASN A 153 -17.31 6.53 -18.91
C ASN A 153 -18.41 5.45 -18.90
N TRP A 154 -18.02 4.21 -19.16
CA TRP A 154 -18.93 3.05 -19.21
C TRP A 154 -18.93 2.21 -17.93
N GLY A 155 -18.00 2.44 -17.01
CA GLY A 155 -17.97 1.72 -15.75
C GLY A 155 -16.62 1.77 -15.04
N SER A 156 -16.56 1.10 -13.89
CA SER A 156 -15.36 1.00 -13.07
C SER A 156 -15.08 -0.44 -12.62
N GLY A 157 -13.84 -0.68 -12.21
CA GLY A 157 -13.40 -1.94 -11.62
C GLY A 157 -12.87 -2.98 -12.61
N SER A 158 -12.65 -4.19 -12.10
CA SER A 158 -12.24 -5.37 -12.87
C SER A 158 -12.80 -6.63 -12.21
N PRO A 159 -13.37 -7.57 -12.99
CA PRO A 159 -13.55 -7.50 -14.44
C PRO A 159 -14.58 -6.43 -14.85
N PHE A 160 -14.46 -5.91 -16.08
CA PHE A 160 -15.44 -5.03 -16.70
C PHE A 160 -16.23 -5.81 -17.76
N ASP A 161 -17.55 -5.74 -17.65
CA ASP A 161 -18.49 -6.37 -18.59
C ASP A 161 -19.21 -5.28 -19.39
N PRO A 162 -18.81 -5.03 -20.65
CA PRO A 162 -19.41 -4.00 -21.49
C PRO A 162 -20.83 -4.33 -21.94
N VAL A 163 -21.26 -5.61 -21.90
CA VAL A 163 -22.64 -6.01 -22.24
C VAL A 163 -23.55 -5.63 -21.09
N THR A 164 -23.20 -6.01 -19.85
CA THR A 164 -23.98 -5.62 -18.67
C THR A 164 -24.01 -4.11 -18.48
N ALA A 165 -22.94 -3.41 -18.85
CA ALA A 165 -22.89 -1.94 -18.84
C ALA A 165 -23.73 -1.28 -19.96
N GLY A 166 -24.28 -2.05 -20.90
CA GLY A 166 -25.04 -1.54 -22.05
C GLY A 166 -24.20 -0.83 -23.11
N ALA A 167 -22.87 -0.96 -23.03
CA ALA A 167 -21.92 -0.39 -23.98
C ALA A 167 -21.85 -1.20 -25.28
N VAL A 168 -22.13 -2.49 -25.22
CA VAL A 168 -22.10 -3.43 -26.35
C VAL A 168 -23.39 -4.24 -26.39
N ASP A 169 -24.00 -4.33 -27.58
CA ASP A 169 -25.06 -5.29 -27.84
C ASP A 169 -24.44 -6.66 -28.13
N ALA A 170 -24.71 -7.64 -27.26
CA ALA A 170 -24.19 -9.01 -27.40
C ALA A 170 -24.71 -9.75 -28.65
N ASN A 171 -25.68 -9.19 -29.38
CA ASN A 171 -26.21 -9.78 -30.61
C ASN A 171 -25.57 -9.20 -31.88
N VAL A 172 -24.73 -8.17 -31.75
CA VAL A 172 -24.03 -7.56 -32.87
C VAL A 172 -22.58 -8.01 -32.80
N GLY A 173 -22.16 -8.90 -33.70
CA GLY A 173 -20.77 -9.32 -33.70
C GLY A 173 -19.84 -8.21 -34.19
N GLY A 174 -18.65 -8.18 -33.59
CA GLY A 174 -17.71 -7.11 -33.78
C GLY A 174 -16.58 -7.12 -32.77
N THR A 175 -15.61 -6.23 -33.00
CA THR A 175 -14.54 -5.92 -32.06
C THR A 175 -14.77 -4.51 -31.53
N TYR A 176 -14.95 -4.40 -30.22
CA TYR A 176 -15.28 -3.15 -29.54
C TYR A 176 -14.07 -2.70 -28.71
N PRO A 177 -13.38 -1.61 -29.10
CA PRO A 177 -12.29 -1.07 -28.30
C PRO A 177 -12.83 -0.34 -27.07
N PHE A 178 -12.30 -0.68 -25.92
CA PHE A 178 -12.43 0.06 -24.68
C PHE A 178 -11.07 0.53 -24.20
N TYR A 179 -11.05 1.54 -23.35
CA TYR A 179 -9.84 2.16 -22.86
C TYR A 179 -9.91 2.24 -21.35
N VAL A 180 -8.98 1.59 -20.65
CA VAL A 180 -8.92 1.58 -19.19
C VAL A 180 -7.96 2.66 -18.70
N GLU A 181 -8.42 3.44 -17.73
CA GLU A 181 -7.62 4.41 -16.98
C GLU A 181 -7.46 3.91 -15.54
N ALA A 182 -6.23 3.84 -15.06
CA ALA A 182 -5.96 3.60 -13.65
C ALA A 182 -5.87 4.95 -12.93
N MET A 183 -6.55 5.08 -11.80
CA MET A 183 -6.54 6.26 -10.96
C MET A 183 -6.02 5.90 -9.57
N LEU A 184 -4.93 6.54 -9.17
CA LEU A 184 -4.34 6.45 -7.84
C LEU A 184 -4.17 7.87 -7.28
N ASP A 185 -4.88 8.19 -6.20
CA ASP A 185 -4.79 9.48 -5.49
C ASP A 185 -4.89 10.72 -6.40
N GLY A 186 -5.74 10.66 -7.43
CA GLY A 186 -5.96 11.75 -8.38
C GLY A 186 -4.92 11.84 -9.50
N CYS A 187 -4.00 10.89 -9.60
CA CYS A 187 -3.09 10.73 -10.73
C CYS A 187 -3.64 9.69 -11.72
N PRO A 188 -4.24 10.12 -12.85
CA PRO A 188 -4.67 9.21 -13.89
C PRO A 188 -3.48 8.68 -14.69
N SER A 189 -3.54 7.41 -15.08
CA SER A 189 -2.63 6.84 -16.07
C SER A 189 -3.00 7.32 -17.49
N THR A 190 -2.09 7.12 -18.43
CA THR A 190 -2.50 7.05 -19.85
C THR A 190 -3.45 5.88 -20.03
N ARG A 191 -4.46 6.03 -20.89
CA ARG A 191 -5.42 4.95 -21.12
C ARG A 191 -4.82 3.85 -21.98
N GLU A 192 -5.06 2.61 -21.58
CA GLU A 192 -4.65 1.43 -22.33
C GLU A 192 -5.85 0.79 -23.03
N ALA A 193 -5.67 0.39 -24.28
CA ALA A 193 -6.73 -0.26 -25.05
C ALA A 193 -6.94 -1.71 -24.58
N ALA A 194 -8.20 -2.10 -24.43
CA ALA A 194 -8.63 -3.49 -24.33
C ALA A 194 -9.74 -3.74 -25.36
N TYR A 195 -9.80 -4.95 -25.89
CA TYR A 195 -10.77 -5.29 -26.93
C TYR A 195 -11.77 -6.30 -26.39
N PHE A 196 -13.05 -5.99 -26.55
CA PHE A 196 -14.13 -6.92 -26.32
C PHE A 196 -14.61 -7.48 -27.66
N TYR A 197 -14.78 -8.80 -27.73
CA TYR A 197 -15.17 -9.49 -28.95
C TYR A 197 -16.55 -10.09 -28.77
N VAL A 198 -17.47 -9.73 -29.66
CA VAL A 198 -18.73 -10.43 -29.84
C VAL A 198 -18.59 -11.27 -31.10
N GLY A 199 -18.67 -12.59 -30.97
CA GLY A 199 -18.72 -13.47 -32.12
C GLY A 199 -19.98 -13.19 -32.95
N ASN A 200 -19.82 -13.03 -34.26
CA ASN A 200 -20.98 -13.15 -35.14
C ASN A 200 -21.42 -14.61 -35.08
N ASN A 201 -22.56 -14.87 -34.45
CA ASN A 201 -23.29 -16.13 -34.63
C ASN A 201 -23.95 -16.17 -36.02
N ASP A 202 -23.24 -15.70 -37.07
CA ASP A 202 -23.77 -15.68 -38.43
C ASP A 202 -23.76 -17.11 -38.96
N LEU A 203 -24.82 -17.82 -38.60
CA LEU A 203 -25.16 -19.16 -39.01
C LEU A 203 -25.49 -19.09 -40.51
N THR A 204 -24.49 -19.20 -41.37
CA THR A 204 -24.70 -19.27 -42.81
C THR A 204 -25.27 -20.64 -43.15
N LEU A 205 -26.60 -20.69 -43.29
CA LEU A 205 -27.34 -21.85 -43.76
C LEU A 205 -27.08 -22.03 -45.26
N THR A 206 -26.15 -22.88 -45.65
CA THR A 206 -26.09 -23.37 -47.03
C THR A 206 -26.96 -24.61 -47.14
N THR A 207 -28.15 -24.47 -47.73
CA THR A 207 -28.88 -25.62 -48.26
C THR A 207 -28.13 -26.14 -49.48
N GLU A 208 -27.44 -27.27 -49.36
CA GLU A 208 -27.01 -28.05 -50.53
C GLU A 208 -28.15 -29.00 -50.90
N THR A 209 -28.78 -28.75 -52.04
CA THR A 209 -29.76 -29.69 -52.61
C THR A 209 -28.98 -30.77 -53.35
N ASP A 210 -28.63 -31.83 -52.63
CA ASP A 210 -28.33 -33.13 -53.22
C ASP A 210 -29.56 -33.55 -54.06
N GLY A 211 -29.34 -33.85 -55.34
CA GLY A 211 -30.36 -34.27 -56.30
C GLY A 211 -31.03 -35.63 -56.01
N ALA A 212 -30.83 -36.22 -54.83
CA ALA A 212 -31.38 -37.50 -54.41
C ALA A 212 -32.02 -37.39 -53.01
N GLY A 213 -33.23 -36.83 -52.95
CA GLY A 213 -34.24 -37.18 -51.94
C GLY A 213 -33.83 -37.21 -50.45
N SER A 214 -33.87 -36.04 -49.80
CA SER A 214 -34.28 -35.84 -48.39
C SER A 214 -33.64 -36.72 -47.30
N GLU A 215 -32.46 -36.32 -46.82
CA GLU A 215 -32.14 -36.37 -45.39
C GLU A 215 -31.65 -34.98 -44.92
N THR A 216 -32.23 -34.48 -43.83
CA THR A 216 -31.80 -33.23 -43.18
C THR A 216 -31.12 -33.61 -41.87
N THR A 217 -29.79 -33.62 -41.85
CA THR A 217 -29.02 -33.74 -40.61
C THR A 217 -28.75 -32.36 -40.04
N TRP A 218 -29.27 -32.11 -38.84
CA TRP A 218 -29.07 -30.90 -38.05
C TRP A 218 -27.89 -31.10 -37.12
N GLU A 219 -26.82 -30.33 -37.28
CA GLU A 219 -25.78 -30.23 -36.26
C GLU A 219 -25.65 -28.76 -35.84
N ILE A 220 -26.07 -28.48 -34.60
CA ILE A 220 -25.80 -27.20 -33.93
C ILE A 220 -24.42 -27.32 -33.32
N VAL A 221 -23.45 -26.56 -33.82
CA VAL A 221 -22.19 -26.34 -33.12
C VAL A 221 -22.21 -24.93 -32.54
N GLN A 222 -22.67 -24.79 -31.30
CA GLN A 222 -22.35 -23.65 -30.43
C GLN A 222 -21.10 -24.02 -29.64
N GLN A 223 -20.03 -23.23 -29.68
CA GLN A 223 -19.13 -22.89 -28.54
C GLN A 223 -18.25 -21.69 -28.98
N GLY A 224 -18.04 -20.61 -28.22
CA GLY A 224 -18.51 -20.17 -26.90
C GLY A 224 -18.13 -18.69 -26.72
#